data_AF-A0A3R9P6W9-F1
#
_entry.id   AF-A0A3R9P6W9-F1
#
_cell.length_a   1.000
_cell.length_b   1.000
_cell.length_c   1.000
_cell.angle_alpha   90.00
_cell.angle_beta   90.00
_cell.angle_gamma   90.00
#
_symmetry.space_group_name_H-M   'P 1'
#
loop_
_entity.id
_entity.type
_entity.pdbx_description
1 polymer ?
#
loop_
_entity_poly.entity_id
_entity_poly.type
_entity_poly.pdbx_seq_one_letter_code
_entity_poly.pdbx_strand_id
1 'polypeptide(L)'
;MAQTRALIYSLDEYSGENVQFEKTAEWWDGSPMTDAKADGIIFRKIDGLYYKRLYNGPINALWFGLKADYDSATMGTDNTAALQALIDSIPFGQAVDIFVPKGDYYFISEVVVRNKSFRLFGEGGSSFTAAEGSTRFVFEGNSRGIHYTRVPVQGEYTTQGPFFEKLFIQSRQKIANTNYDGMYVEGRCTIKDCTFRGWSGNGLSIYAAVQEGTDASLSVVDHCRFAENTSNGMKLRGPDANQCAITYCDSVDNGGAGFFDQSFLGNQFVACHGNNNGDGHYVVIDPNARTSFIGCYGEGGSLQSYIAPEAVGAMVVGGLHANGWRGNAPGNEYRLSGGLILQGVFANNFVFTRGYPNTHVLGISSDGFSFQATNNTIQMRETGGQYPCVSLTTDYGAANPLASFVGANYPYAKLFEYQGQIKRRSLPINSFAADRALWVGNSVITAVESLTTTPDMLYRAGDELFNTAYQPHLPAGWKCTRGGRKGADNFTVNINTWGGNDSFALPSNVTVQPGDSIVLTSAQGFTVGNDATTLHEYYAYVVAVENGMVKLNVYVNSSYVPIAFSSVAPLFRATGDGVGTTAQRPDMTGTEAGFKYFATDTSTWATWTGTNWV
;
A
#
# COMPACT_ATOMS: atom_id res chain seq x y z
N MET A 1 -30.18 -5.85 35.96
CA MET A 1 -29.58 -7.19 36.11
C MET A 1 -29.07 -7.62 34.76
N ALA A 2 -27.76 -7.80 34.58
CA ALA A 2 -27.22 -8.34 33.35
C ALA A 2 -27.69 -9.81 33.23
N GLN A 3 -28.47 -10.14 32.19
CA GLN A 3 -28.76 -11.54 31.88
C GLN A 3 -27.42 -12.22 31.59
N THR A 4 -27.03 -13.18 32.43
CA THR A 4 -25.92 -14.09 32.13
C THR A 4 -26.23 -14.80 30.82
N ARG A 5 -25.45 -14.52 29.78
CA ARG A 5 -25.56 -15.20 28.49
C ARG A 5 -25.29 -16.69 28.72
N ALA A 6 -26.23 -17.55 28.34
CA ALA A 6 -26.02 -18.98 28.35
C ALA A 6 -25.00 -19.33 27.26
N LEU A 7 -23.79 -19.69 27.67
CA LEU A 7 -22.75 -20.20 26.79
C LEU A 7 -22.79 -21.72 26.80
N ILE A 8 -22.66 -22.32 25.63
CA ILE A 8 -22.45 -23.75 25.47
C ILE A 8 -21.06 -23.99 24.87
N TYR A 9 -20.43 -25.07 25.31
CA TYR A 9 -19.14 -25.51 24.79
C TYR A 9 -19.35 -26.77 23.97
N SER A 10 -18.73 -26.83 22.80
CA SER A 10 -18.78 -27.99 21.92
C SER A 10 -17.41 -28.20 21.31
N LEU A 11 -17.05 -29.45 21.03
CA LEU A 11 -15.89 -29.77 20.23
C LEU A 11 -16.30 -29.68 18.76
N ASP A 12 -15.64 -28.84 17.98
CA ASP A 12 -15.84 -28.78 16.54
C ASP A 12 -15.35 -30.10 15.91
N GLU A 13 -16.25 -30.83 15.25
CA GLU A 13 -15.98 -32.20 14.79
C GLU A 13 -14.96 -32.28 13.65
N TYR A 14 -14.72 -31.18 12.95
CA TYR A 14 -13.82 -31.12 11.82
C TYR A 14 -12.43 -30.62 12.21
N SER A 15 -12.36 -29.52 12.95
CA SER A 15 -11.10 -28.90 13.38
C SER A 15 -10.57 -29.43 14.71
N GLY A 16 -11.40 -30.06 15.54
CA GLY A 16 -11.05 -30.48 16.90
C GLY A 16 -10.91 -29.32 17.89
N GLU A 17 -11.33 -28.11 17.52
CA GLU A 17 -11.28 -26.93 18.38
C GLU A 17 -12.40 -26.96 19.43
N ASN A 18 -12.10 -26.57 20.67
CA ASN A 18 -13.13 -26.29 21.67
C ASN A 18 -13.75 -24.92 21.36
N VAL A 19 -15.01 -24.92 20.96
CA VAL A 19 -15.72 -23.72 20.51
C VAL A 19 -16.82 -23.35 21.48
N GLN A 20 -17.01 -22.05 21.64
CA GLN A 20 -18.11 -21.50 22.42
C GLN A 20 -19.22 -21.08 21.47
N PHE A 21 -20.47 -21.28 21.90
CA PHE A 21 -21.61 -20.68 21.23
C PHE A 21 -22.44 -19.88 22.22
N GLU A 22 -23.00 -18.77 21.74
CA GLU A 22 -23.99 -17.97 22.46
C GLU A 22 -25.38 -18.18 21.87
N LYS A 23 -26.39 -18.25 22.73
CA LYS A 23 -27.80 -18.31 22.27
C LYS A 23 -28.14 -17.05 21.46
N THR A 24 -28.76 -17.22 20.30
CA THR A 24 -29.22 -16.11 19.44
C THR A 24 -30.66 -16.33 18.98
N ALA A 25 -31.38 -15.24 18.72
CA ALA A 25 -32.66 -15.25 18.02
C ALA A 25 -32.55 -14.62 16.61
N GLU A 26 -31.38 -14.09 16.27
CA GLU A 26 -31.13 -13.25 15.10
C GLU A 26 -30.00 -13.86 14.24
N TRP A 27 -30.14 -13.68 12.93
CA TRP A 27 -29.15 -14.00 11.91
C TRP A 27 -28.11 -12.87 11.78
N TRP A 28 -27.13 -13.03 10.89
CA TRP A 28 -26.08 -12.01 10.66
C TRP A 28 -26.60 -10.60 10.38
N ASP A 29 -27.75 -10.50 9.71
CA ASP A 29 -28.39 -9.25 9.30
C ASP A 29 -29.42 -8.73 10.32
N GLY A 30 -29.53 -9.36 11.50
CA GLY A 30 -30.52 -9.03 12.54
C GLY A 30 -31.91 -9.61 12.29
N SER A 31 -32.15 -10.27 11.15
CA SER A 31 -33.44 -10.91 10.89
C SER A 31 -33.62 -12.17 11.73
N PRO A 32 -34.86 -12.59 12.04
CA PRO A 32 -35.09 -13.76 12.90
C PRO A 32 -34.42 -15.05 12.38
N MET A 33 -33.87 -15.84 13.30
CA MET A 33 -33.34 -17.18 13.01
C MET A 33 -34.44 -18.15 12.57
N THR A 34 -34.10 -19.00 11.60
CA THR A 34 -34.94 -20.10 11.13
C THR A 34 -34.07 -21.35 10.92
N ASP A 35 -34.68 -22.53 10.84
CA ASP A 35 -33.97 -23.78 10.58
C ASP A 35 -33.16 -23.73 9.27
N ALA A 36 -33.67 -23.04 8.25
CA ALA A 36 -32.99 -22.87 6.97
C ALA A 36 -31.73 -22.01 7.04
N LYS A 37 -31.56 -21.23 8.12
CA LYS A 37 -30.35 -20.42 8.36
C LYS A 37 -29.33 -21.13 9.24
N ALA A 38 -29.69 -22.22 9.91
CA ALA A 38 -28.75 -22.97 10.73
C ALA A 38 -27.86 -23.83 9.82
N ASP A 39 -26.65 -23.35 9.52
CA ASP A 39 -25.64 -24.06 8.72
C ASP A 39 -24.99 -25.25 9.47
N GLY A 40 -25.24 -25.39 10.77
CA GLY A 40 -24.67 -26.45 11.60
C GLY A 40 -23.23 -26.20 12.05
N ILE A 41 -22.58 -25.12 11.61
CA ILE A 41 -21.18 -24.78 11.90
C ILE A 41 -21.08 -23.45 12.65
N ILE A 42 -21.52 -22.35 12.02
CA ILE A 42 -21.57 -21.02 12.62
C ILE A 42 -22.88 -20.85 13.38
N PHE A 43 -24.00 -21.32 12.83
CA PHE A 43 -25.29 -21.31 13.50
C PHE A 43 -25.84 -22.72 13.68
N ARG A 44 -26.08 -23.10 14.93
CA ARG A 44 -26.57 -24.43 15.31
C ARG A 44 -27.92 -24.35 15.97
N LYS A 45 -28.76 -25.35 15.72
CA LYS A 45 -30.00 -25.58 16.47
C LYS A 45 -29.78 -26.74 17.44
N ILE A 46 -29.89 -26.48 18.74
CA ILE A 46 -29.69 -27.46 19.82
C ILE A 46 -30.88 -27.37 20.75
N ASP A 47 -31.56 -28.48 20.97
CA ASP A 47 -32.78 -28.58 21.81
C ASP A 47 -33.86 -27.54 21.46
N GLY A 48 -34.01 -27.26 20.17
CA GLY A 48 -35.00 -26.30 19.66
C GLY A 48 -34.60 -24.82 19.78
N LEU A 49 -33.40 -24.52 20.30
CA LEU A 49 -32.86 -23.17 20.42
C LEU A 49 -31.71 -22.95 19.43
N TYR A 50 -31.55 -21.71 18.95
CA TYR A 50 -30.43 -21.36 18.06
C TYR A 50 -29.26 -20.78 18.82
N TYR A 51 -28.07 -21.12 18.35
CA TYR A 51 -26.80 -20.71 18.91
C TYR A 51 -25.86 -20.25 17.80
N LYS A 52 -25.10 -19.19 18.05
CA LYS A 52 -24.10 -18.62 17.16
C LYS A 52 -22.70 -18.90 17.71
N ARG A 53 -21.80 -19.37 16.86
CA ARG A 53 -20.38 -19.61 17.19
C ARG A 53 -19.73 -18.29 17.59
N LEU A 54 -19.04 -18.29 18.71
CA LEU A 54 -18.17 -17.21 19.15
C LEU A 54 -16.77 -17.46 18.60
N TYR A 55 -16.29 -16.57 17.75
CA TYR A 55 -14.95 -16.62 17.19
C TYR A 55 -14.43 -15.20 16.97
N ASN A 56 -13.10 -15.07 16.84
CA ASN A 56 -12.44 -13.81 16.54
C ASN A 56 -11.60 -13.97 15.26
N GLY A 57 -11.66 -13.00 14.36
CA GLY A 57 -10.96 -13.03 13.08
C GLY A 57 -11.76 -13.73 11.95
N PRO A 58 -11.08 -14.26 10.93
CA PRO A 58 -11.72 -14.84 9.76
C PRO A 58 -12.43 -16.18 10.08
N ILE A 59 -13.42 -16.53 9.25
CA ILE A 59 -14.02 -17.87 9.26
C ILE A 59 -12.97 -18.85 8.74
N ASN A 60 -12.58 -19.83 9.55
CA ASN A 60 -11.63 -20.85 9.12
C ASN A 60 -12.36 -21.92 8.30
N ALA A 61 -11.92 -22.16 7.08
CA ALA A 61 -12.54 -23.13 6.19
C ALA A 61 -12.49 -24.57 6.72
N LEU A 62 -11.55 -24.91 7.61
CA LEU A 62 -11.50 -26.23 8.26
C LEU A 62 -12.75 -26.52 9.11
N TRP A 63 -13.44 -25.49 9.60
CA TRP A 63 -14.69 -25.66 10.35
C TRP A 63 -15.81 -26.27 9.52
N PHE A 64 -15.72 -26.19 8.19
CA PHE A 64 -16.71 -26.76 7.26
C PHE A 64 -16.28 -28.13 6.73
N GLY A 65 -15.22 -28.72 7.29
CA GLY A 65 -14.75 -30.05 6.92
C GLY A 65 -13.78 -30.08 5.75
N LEU A 66 -13.18 -28.94 5.38
CA LEU A 66 -12.08 -28.94 4.42
C LEU A 66 -10.90 -29.74 4.98
N LYS A 67 -10.28 -30.57 4.14
CA LYS A 67 -9.11 -31.40 4.46
C LYS A 67 -8.01 -31.17 3.43
N ALA A 68 -6.84 -30.80 3.95
CA ALA A 68 -5.62 -30.60 3.19
C ALA A 68 -4.85 -31.93 3.01
N ASP A 69 -5.51 -32.93 2.44
CA ASP A 69 -5.00 -34.30 2.32
C ASP A 69 -4.87 -34.77 0.86
N TYR A 70 -4.89 -33.84 -0.10
CA TYR A 70 -4.62 -34.20 -1.50
C TYR A 70 -3.23 -34.84 -1.62
N ASP A 71 -3.23 -36.02 -2.21
CA ASP A 71 -2.04 -36.73 -2.67
C ASP A 71 -2.25 -37.17 -4.11
N SER A 72 -1.22 -37.07 -4.94
CA SER A 72 -1.36 -37.36 -6.37
C SER A 72 -1.77 -38.81 -6.68
N ALA A 73 -1.51 -39.76 -5.76
CA ALA A 73 -1.85 -41.17 -5.91
C ALA A 73 -3.23 -41.52 -5.33
N THR A 74 -3.63 -40.92 -4.20
CA THR A 74 -4.92 -41.23 -3.54
C THR A 74 -6.02 -40.20 -3.77
N MET A 75 -5.68 -39.04 -4.34
CA MET A 75 -6.53 -37.85 -4.55
C MET A 75 -6.97 -37.15 -3.26
N GLY A 76 -6.90 -37.80 -2.09
CA GLY A 76 -7.37 -37.22 -0.83
C GLY A 76 -8.90 -37.09 -0.78
N THR A 77 -9.37 -36.23 0.11
CA THR A 77 -10.79 -35.93 0.30
C THR A 77 -11.29 -34.92 -0.74
N ASP A 78 -12.46 -35.16 -1.35
CA ASP A 78 -13.13 -34.14 -2.16
C ASP A 78 -13.71 -33.03 -1.28
N ASN A 79 -13.20 -31.82 -1.46
CA ASN A 79 -13.54 -30.64 -0.68
C ASN A 79 -14.66 -29.80 -1.31
N THR A 80 -15.22 -30.21 -2.45
CA THR A 80 -16.18 -29.38 -3.19
C THR A 80 -17.41 -29.04 -2.36
N ALA A 81 -18.05 -30.04 -1.75
CA ALA A 81 -19.25 -29.83 -0.95
C ALA A 81 -18.97 -28.98 0.32
N ALA A 82 -17.81 -29.19 0.94
CA ALA A 82 -17.40 -28.48 2.14
C ALA A 82 -17.17 -26.97 1.87
N LEU A 83 -16.43 -26.65 0.81
CA LEU A 83 -16.20 -25.25 0.42
C LEU A 83 -17.48 -24.59 -0.09
N GLN A 84 -18.33 -25.31 -0.82
CA GLN A 84 -19.62 -24.79 -1.26
C GLN A 84 -20.53 -24.48 -0.06
N ALA A 85 -20.61 -25.36 0.93
CA ALA A 85 -21.39 -25.12 2.15
C ALA A 85 -20.90 -23.88 2.93
N LEU A 86 -19.58 -23.70 3.02
CA LEU A 86 -18.98 -22.49 3.58
C LEU A 86 -19.43 -21.23 2.83
N ILE A 87 -19.31 -21.21 1.51
CA ILE A 87 -19.72 -20.07 0.67
C ILE A 87 -21.22 -19.79 0.79
N ASP A 88 -22.06 -20.84 0.82
CA ASP A 88 -23.51 -20.72 0.89
C ASP A 88 -23.99 -20.22 2.26
N SER A 89 -23.24 -20.51 3.35
CA SER A 89 -23.51 -20.02 4.71
C SER A 89 -23.38 -18.49 4.84
N ILE A 90 -22.65 -17.85 3.92
CA ILE A 90 -22.41 -16.41 3.95
C ILE A 90 -23.64 -15.70 3.43
N PRO A 91 -24.30 -14.84 4.21
CA PRO A 91 -25.48 -14.11 3.75
C PRO A 91 -25.11 -13.10 2.65
N PHE A 92 -26.09 -12.77 1.82
CA PHE A 92 -25.92 -11.72 0.82
C PHE A 92 -25.59 -10.37 1.50
N GLY A 93 -24.71 -9.59 0.88
CA GLY A 93 -24.36 -8.24 1.34
C GLY A 93 -23.45 -8.15 2.57
N GLN A 94 -23.07 -9.27 3.21
CA GLN A 94 -22.12 -9.24 4.32
C GLN A 94 -20.71 -9.50 3.83
N ALA A 95 -19.81 -8.55 4.11
CA ALA A 95 -18.38 -8.71 3.91
C ALA A 95 -17.79 -9.59 5.03
N VAL A 96 -17.40 -10.82 4.70
CA VAL A 96 -16.72 -11.73 5.62
C VAL A 96 -15.37 -12.15 5.07
N ASP A 97 -14.41 -12.33 5.98
CA ASP A 97 -13.11 -12.89 5.65
C ASP A 97 -13.14 -14.40 5.89
N ILE A 98 -12.76 -15.18 4.88
CA ILE A 98 -12.62 -16.62 4.90
C ILE A 98 -11.13 -16.96 4.76
N PHE A 99 -10.60 -17.61 5.77
CA PHE A 99 -9.22 -18.08 5.77
C PHE A 99 -9.16 -19.56 5.44
N VAL A 100 -8.32 -19.92 4.48
CA VAL A 100 -8.00 -21.31 4.17
C VAL A 100 -6.54 -21.55 4.53
N PRO A 101 -6.24 -22.38 5.54
CA PRO A 101 -4.87 -22.68 5.91
C PRO A 101 -4.05 -23.26 4.75
N LYS A 102 -2.71 -23.25 4.89
CA LYS A 102 -1.84 -23.92 3.94
C LYS A 102 -2.17 -25.40 3.80
N GLY A 103 -1.93 -25.93 2.60
CA GLY A 103 -2.14 -27.34 2.29
C GLY A 103 -2.78 -27.54 0.93
N ASP A 104 -2.88 -28.80 0.53
CA ASP A 104 -3.40 -29.20 -0.77
C ASP A 104 -4.82 -29.75 -0.62
N TYR A 105 -5.78 -29.07 -1.25
CA TYR A 105 -7.19 -29.40 -1.19
C TYR A 105 -7.66 -29.89 -2.56
N TYR A 106 -8.21 -31.10 -2.60
CA TYR A 106 -8.72 -31.69 -3.83
C TYR A 106 -10.20 -31.36 -4.06
N PHE A 107 -10.56 -31.08 -5.32
CA PHE A 107 -11.91 -30.74 -5.75
C PHE A 107 -12.29 -31.54 -7.00
N ILE A 108 -13.35 -32.33 -6.94
CA ILE A 108 -13.82 -33.08 -8.11
C ILE A 108 -14.64 -32.22 -9.09
N SER A 109 -15.20 -31.10 -8.63
CA SER A 109 -16.06 -30.25 -9.44
C SER A 109 -15.86 -28.75 -9.16
N GLU A 110 -16.46 -27.95 -10.04
CA GLU A 110 -16.54 -26.49 -9.93
C GLU A 110 -17.12 -26.03 -8.58
N VAL A 111 -16.53 -24.98 -8.02
CA VAL A 111 -17.04 -24.26 -6.84
C VAL A 111 -17.72 -22.98 -7.31
N VAL A 112 -19.01 -22.81 -6.99
CA VAL A 112 -19.81 -21.72 -7.53
C VAL A 112 -20.06 -20.64 -6.47
N VAL A 113 -19.59 -19.44 -6.75
CA VAL A 113 -19.83 -18.24 -5.93
C VAL A 113 -20.96 -17.45 -6.58
N ARG A 114 -22.12 -17.34 -5.92
CA ARG A 114 -23.28 -16.61 -6.45
C ARG A 114 -23.53 -15.36 -5.64
N ASN A 115 -23.24 -14.18 -6.21
CA ASN A 115 -23.56 -12.88 -5.59
C ASN A 115 -23.04 -12.69 -4.15
N LYS A 116 -21.93 -13.32 -3.79
CA LYS A 116 -21.36 -13.16 -2.46
C LYS A 116 -20.27 -12.10 -2.47
N SER A 117 -20.15 -11.42 -1.35
CA SER A 117 -19.12 -10.41 -1.10
C SER A 117 -18.29 -10.91 0.07
N PHE A 118 -17.23 -11.65 -0.19
CA PHE A 118 -16.32 -12.11 0.86
C PHE A 118 -14.88 -11.95 0.40
N ARG A 119 -13.95 -12.04 1.33
CA ARG A 119 -12.53 -12.23 1.04
C ARG A 119 -12.16 -13.67 1.31
N LEU A 120 -11.82 -14.44 0.28
CA LEU A 120 -11.28 -15.80 0.40
C LEU A 120 -9.78 -15.74 0.22
N PHE A 121 -9.03 -16.06 1.27
CA PHE A 121 -7.57 -15.97 1.23
C PHE A 121 -6.87 -17.17 1.83
N GLY A 122 -5.73 -17.51 1.22
CA GLY A 122 -4.84 -18.58 1.64
C GLY A 122 -3.51 -18.10 2.23
N GLU A 123 -2.63 -19.06 2.49
CA GLU A 123 -1.26 -18.84 2.95
C GLU A 123 -0.25 -18.98 1.80
N GLY A 124 -0.23 -18.01 0.88
CA GLY A 124 0.74 -17.93 -0.22
C GLY A 124 0.21 -18.46 -1.55
N GLY A 125 0.28 -17.62 -2.59
CA GLY A 125 -0.23 -17.95 -3.93
C GLY A 125 0.53 -17.34 -5.12
N SER A 126 1.50 -16.44 -4.92
CA SER A 126 2.20 -15.73 -6.01
C SER A 126 3.58 -16.28 -6.38
N SER A 127 3.99 -17.43 -5.84
CA SER A 127 5.31 -18.02 -6.15
C SER A 127 5.30 -18.85 -7.44
N PHE A 128 6.41 -18.78 -8.21
CA PHE A 128 6.64 -19.50 -9.49
C PHE A 128 6.39 -21.01 -9.40
N THR A 129 6.74 -21.58 -8.26
CA THR A 129 6.43 -22.95 -7.85
C THR A 129 5.48 -22.83 -6.68
N ALA A 130 4.47 -23.70 -6.57
CA ALA A 130 3.71 -23.83 -5.32
C ALA A 130 4.73 -24.04 -4.19
N ALA A 131 5.08 -22.96 -3.49
CA ALA A 131 6.10 -23.03 -2.46
C ALA A 131 5.58 -23.98 -1.40
N GLU A 132 6.45 -24.82 -0.83
CA GLU A 132 6.09 -25.65 0.30
C GLU A 132 5.39 -24.77 1.35
N GLY A 133 4.11 -25.06 1.61
CA GLY A 133 3.28 -24.27 2.51
C GLY A 133 2.34 -23.26 1.86
N SER A 134 2.08 -23.31 0.55
CA SER A 134 0.96 -22.57 -0.08
C SER A 134 -0.41 -23.18 0.22
N THR A 135 -1.48 -22.39 0.17
CA THR A 135 -2.85 -22.92 0.02
C THR A 135 -3.12 -23.25 -1.44
N ARG A 136 -3.25 -24.54 -1.74
CA ARG A 136 -3.38 -25.03 -3.12
C ARG A 136 -4.70 -25.74 -3.32
N PHE A 137 -5.48 -25.25 -4.29
CA PHE A 137 -6.68 -25.89 -4.78
C PHE A 137 -6.35 -26.70 -6.01
N VAL A 138 -6.57 -28.01 -5.94
CA VAL A 138 -6.31 -28.97 -7.01
C VAL A 138 -7.64 -29.49 -7.52
N PHE A 139 -8.05 -29.00 -8.68
CA PHE A 139 -9.29 -29.42 -9.32
C PHE A 139 -9.06 -30.59 -10.28
N GLU A 140 -10.06 -31.45 -10.43
CA GLU A 140 -10.03 -32.50 -11.46
C GLU A 140 -10.02 -31.91 -12.87
N GLY A 141 -9.31 -32.55 -13.81
CA GLY A 141 -9.01 -31.95 -15.11
C GLY A 141 -10.22 -31.75 -16.05
N ASN A 142 -11.36 -32.35 -15.70
CA ASN A 142 -12.62 -32.28 -16.44
C ASN A 142 -13.63 -31.30 -15.83
N SER A 143 -13.18 -30.39 -14.97
CA SER A 143 -14.03 -29.37 -14.37
C SER A 143 -13.39 -27.99 -14.46
N ARG A 144 -14.23 -26.94 -14.35
CA ARG A 144 -13.74 -25.60 -14.05
C ARG A 144 -13.32 -25.52 -12.58
N GLY A 145 -12.47 -24.55 -12.25
CA GLY A 145 -12.11 -24.28 -10.86
C GLY A 145 -13.21 -23.51 -10.12
N ILE A 146 -13.05 -22.20 -10.02
CA ILE A 146 -14.01 -21.31 -9.35
C ILE A 146 -14.86 -20.59 -10.39
N HIS A 147 -16.18 -20.65 -10.25
CA HIS A 147 -17.11 -19.86 -11.07
C HIS A 147 -17.81 -18.81 -10.22
N TYR A 148 -17.42 -17.55 -10.38
CA TYR A 148 -18.14 -16.42 -9.80
C TYR A 148 -19.22 -15.92 -10.75
N THR A 149 -20.48 -16.21 -10.42
CA THR A 149 -21.64 -15.73 -11.15
C THR A 149 -22.22 -14.50 -10.47
N ARG A 150 -22.54 -13.49 -11.28
CA ARG A 150 -23.48 -12.45 -10.89
C ARG A 150 -24.88 -12.91 -11.29
N VAL A 151 -25.76 -13.12 -10.32
CA VAL A 151 -27.19 -13.31 -10.58
C VAL A 151 -27.87 -11.95 -10.39
N PRO A 152 -28.66 -11.44 -11.34
CA PRO A 152 -29.44 -10.24 -11.10
C PRO A 152 -30.43 -10.46 -9.96
N VAL A 153 -30.15 -9.94 -8.77
CA VAL A 153 -31.18 -9.80 -7.75
C VAL A 153 -31.84 -8.46 -8.01
N GLN A 154 -33.12 -8.51 -8.36
CA GLN A 154 -33.89 -7.33 -8.72
C GLN A 154 -33.88 -6.32 -7.56
N GLY A 155 -33.15 -5.21 -7.73
CA GLY A 155 -33.04 -4.14 -6.73
C GLY A 155 -31.69 -4.02 -6.02
N GLU A 156 -30.73 -4.91 -6.25
CA GLU A 156 -29.44 -4.91 -5.54
C GLU A 156 -28.27 -4.74 -6.52
N TYR A 157 -27.88 -3.49 -6.79
CA TYR A 157 -26.90 -3.15 -7.83
C TYR A 157 -25.47 -2.89 -7.32
N THR A 158 -25.15 -3.06 -6.04
CA THR A 158 -23.99 -2.35 -5.47
C THR A 158 -23.05 -3.11 -4.54
N THR A 159 -23.16 -4.44 -4.40
CA THR A 159 -22.18 -5.12 -3.57
C THR A 159 -20.83 -5.21 -4.28
N GLN A 160 -19.74 -4.86 -3.57
CA GLN A 160 -18.39 -5.19 -4.02
C GLN A 160 -18.35 -6.72 -4.17
N GLY A 161 -17.97 -7.26 -5.32
CA GLY A 161 -17.89 -8.71 -5.45
C GLY A 161 -16.76 -9.32 -4.63
N PRO A 162 -16.54 -10.63 -4.75
CA PRO A 162 -15.58 -11.35 -3.93
C PRO A 162 -14.14 -10.90 -4.19
N PHE A 163 -13.33 -11.03 -3.14
CA PHE A 163 -11.90 -10.81 -3.13
C PHE A 163 -11.19 -12.16 -2.97
N PHE A 164 -10.36 -12.55 -3.92
CA PHE A 164 -9.57 -13.79 -3.86
C PHE A 164 -8.10 -13.43 -3.67
N GLU A 165 -7.45 -14.01 -2.67
CA GLU A 165 -6.06 -13.66 -2.34
C GLU A 165 -5.19 -14.87 -2.02
N LYS A 166 -3.95 -14.89 -2.52
CA LYS A 166 -2.94 -15.88 -2.06
C LYS A 166 -3.39 -17.34 -2.23
N LEU A 167 -4.02 -17.64 -3.36
CA LEU A 167 -4.46 -19.00 -3.71
C LEU A 167 -3.63 -19.54 -4.89
N PHE A 168 -3.23 -20.80 -4.80
CA PHE A 168 -2.69 -21.55 -5.93
C PHE A 168 -3.77 -22.45 -6.52
N ILE A 169 -4.36 -22.07 -7.64
CA ILE A 169 -5.50 -22.74 -8.28
C ILE A 169 -5.00 -23.52 -9.51
N GLN A 170 -4.95 -24.85 -9.41
CA GLN A 170 -4.43 -25.70 -10.47
C GLN A 170 -5.40 -26.79 -10.87
N SER A 171 -5.33 -27.17 -12.15
CA SER A 171 -5.90 -28.43 -12.61
C SER A 171 -4.90 -29.56 -12.35
N ARG A 172 -5.42 -30.71 -11.90
CA ARG A 172 -4.66 -31.96 -11.75
C ARG A 172 -4.14 -32.48 -13.08
N GLN A 173 -4.94 -32.35 -14.14
CA GLN A 173 -4.64 -32.89 -15.45
C GLN A 173 -5.07 -31.94 -16.57
N LYS A 174 -4.18 -31.74 -17.54
CA LYS A 174 -4.51 -31.10 -18.81
C LYS A 174 -5.28 -32.08 -19.68
N ILE A 175 -6.61 -31.97 -19.70
CA ILE A 175 -7.43 -32.75 -20.62
C ILE A 175 -7.53 -32.00 -21.94
N ALA A 176 -6.91 -32.54 -22.98
CA ALA A 176 -6.98 -31.96 -24.33
C ALA A 176 -8.44 -31.79 -24.79
N ASN A 177 -8.70 -30.74 -25.56
CA ASN A 177 -10.02 -30.43 -26.15
C ASN A 177 -11.14 -30.13 -25.15
N THR A 178 -10.80 -29.86 -23.88
CA THR A 178 -11.75 -29.28 -22.93
C THR A 178 -11.42 -27.79 -22.75
N ASN A 179 -12.42 -26.94 -22.59
CA ASN A 179 -12.23 -25.50 -22.38
C ASN A 179 -12.65 -25.13 -20.95
N TYR A 180 -12.06 -25.82 -19.98
CA TYR A 180 -12.32 -25.56 -18.57
C TYR A 180 -11.32 -24.54 -18.04
N ASP A 181 -11.85 -23.43 -17.55
CA ASP A 181 -11.06 -22.32 -17.03
C ASP A 181 -10.76 -22.52 -15.54
N GLY A 182 -9.61 -22.02 -15.09
CA GLY A 182 -9.26 -22.09 -13.66
C GLY A 182 -10.12 -21.21 -12.79
N MET A 183 -10.50 -20.06 -13.31
CA MET A 183 -11.56 -19.25 -12.75
C MET A 183 -12.36 -18.58 -13.86
N TYR A 184 -13.68 -18.59 -13.71
CA TYR A 184 -14.61 -17.93 -14.62
C TYR A 184 -15.42 -16.88 -13.85
N VAL A 185 -15.36 -15.64 -14.32
CA VAL A 185 -15.86 -14.45 -13.61
C VAL A 185 -16.91 -13.74 -14.45
N GLU A 186 -18.10 -13.55 -13.88
CA GLU A 186 -19.23 -12.84 -14.51
C GLU A 186 -19.68 -11.59 -13.72
N GLY A 187 -19.03 -11.29 -12.61
CA GLY A 187 -19.26 -10.11 -11.81
C GLY A 187 -17.97 -9.35 -11.52
N ARG A 188 -18.07 -8.11 -11.06
CA ARG A 188 -16.91 -7.35 -10.58
C ARG A 188 -16.24 -8.08 -9.43
N CYS A 189 -14.94 -8.35 -9.51
CA CYS A 189 -14.19 -8.98 -8.40
C CYS A 189 -12.80 -8.36 -8.24
N THR A 190 -12.10 -8.77 -7.18
CA THR A 190 -10.66 -8.50 -7.04
C THR A 190 -9.92 -9.82 -6.84
N ILE A 191 -8.85 -10.02 -7.60
CA ILE A 191 -8.02 -11.22 -7.55
C ILE A 191 -6.58 -10.75 -7.34
N LYS A 192 -5.94 -11.21 -6.27
CA LYS A 192 -4.62 -10.72 -5.88
C LYS A 192 -3.69 -11.85 -5.44
N ASP A 193 -2.43 -11.80 -5.87
CA ASP A 193 -1.40 -12.75 -5.42
C ASP A 193 -1.81 -14.22 -5.67
N CYS A 194 -2.56 -14.50 -6.74
CA CYS A 194 -3.06 -15.84 -7.07
C CYS A 194 -2.30 -16.45 -8.26
N THR A 195 -2.20 -17.78 -8.29
CA THR A 195 -1.67 -18.52 -9.45
C THR A 195 -2.74 -19.40 -10.06
N PHE A 196 -2.85 -19.39 -11.40
CA PHE A 196 -3.73 -20.26 -12.19
C PHE A 196 -2.89 -21.11 -13.13
N ARG A 197 -2.84 -22.43 -12.89
CA ARG A 197 -1.91 -23.32 -13.61
C ARG A 197 -2.55 -24.56 -14.19
N GLY A 198 -2.12 -24.91 -15.41
CA GLY A 198 -2.31 -26.24 -15.96
C GLY A 198 -3.73 -26.50 -16.47
N TRP A 199 -4.50 -25.44 -16.74
CA TRP A 199 -5.89 -25.56 -17.18
C TRP A 199 -5.99 -25.96 -18.65
N SER A 200 -7.05 -26.69 -19.00
CA SER A 200 -7.32 -27.06 -20.39
C SER A 200 -7.94 -25.91 -21.20
N GLY A 201 -8.66 -25.02 -20.53
CA GLY A 201 -9.05 -23.71 -21.03
C GLY A 201 -8.03 -22.64 -20.67
N ASN A 202 -8.53 -21.52 -20.17
CA ASN A 202 -7.75 -20.37 -19.75
C ASN A 202 -7.41 -20.46 -18.25
N GLY A 203 -6.33 -19.82 -17.81
CA GLY A 203 -6.07 -19.69 -16.37
C GLY A 203 -7.17 -18.90 -15.67
N LEU A 204 -7.49 -17.72 -16.20
CA LEU A 204 -8.58 -16.85 -15.75
C LEU A 204 -9.38 -16.33 -16.95
N SER A 205 -10.71 -16.45 -16.89
CA SER A 205 -11.65 -15.87 -17.84
C SER A 205 -12.56 -14.86 -17.14
N ILE A 206 -12.56 -13.62 -17.62
CA ILE A 206 -13.51 -12.59 -17.21
C ILE A 206 -14.46 -12.35 -18.39
N TYR A 207 -15.74 -12.65 -18.20
CA TYR A 207 -16.77 -12.47 -19.20
C TYR A 207 -18.00 -11.82 -18.61
N ALA A 208 -18.50 -10.76 -19.25
CA ALA A 208 -19.77 -10.20 -18.85
C ALA A 208 -20.49 -9.51 -20.01
N ALA A 209 -21.81 -9.57 -19.92
CA ALA A 209 -22.80 -8.93 -20.78
C ALA A 209 -24.03 -8.57 -19.94
N VAL A 210 -24.37 -7.29 -19.86
CA VAL A 210 -25.52 -6.79 -19.09
C VAL A 210 -26.84 -7.38 -19.60
N GLN A 211 -26.91 -7.73 -20.89
CA GLN A 211 -28.06 -8.44 -21.48
C GLN A 211 -28.26 -9.84 -20.86
N GLU A 212 -27.20 -10.44 -20.34
CA GLU A 212 -27.21 -11.72 -19.61
C GLU A 212 -27.26 -11.50 -18.08
N GLY A 213 -27.38 -10.25 -17.63
CA GLY A 213 -27.42 -9.92 -16.21
C GLY A 213 -26.06 -9.90 -15.52
N THR A 214 -24.97 -9.91 -16.28
CA THR A 214 -23.59 -9.95 -15.78
C THR A 214 -22.89 -8.61 -15.99
N ASP A 215 -21.90 -8.29 -15.16
CA ASP A 215 -21.08 -7.06 -15.29
C ASP A 215 -19.78 -7.27 -14.49
N ALA A 216 -18.69 -7.43 -15.21
CA ALA A 216 -17.37 -7.62 -14.63
C ALA A 216 -16.50 -6.37 -14.79
N SER A 217 -17.09 -5.24 -15.17
CA SER A 217 -16.37 -3.99 -15.35
C SER A 217 -15.76 -3.52 -14.03
N LEU A 218 -14.59 -2.87 -14.13
CA LEU A 218 -13.80 -2.41 -12.98
C LEU A 218 -13.29 -3.54 -12.06
N SER A 219 -13.17 -4.76 -12.58
CA SER A 219 -12.47 -5.83 -11.86
C SER A 219 -10.98 -5.52 -11.74
N VAL A 220 -10.34 -6.03 -10.69
CA VAL A 220 -8.91 -5.84 -10.43
C VAL A 220 -8.21 -7.18 -10.37
N VAL A 221 -7.09 -7.30 -11.09
CA VAL A 221 -6.22 -8.47 -11.10
C VAL A 221 -4.79 -8.00 -10.86
N ASP A 222 -4.24 -8.35 -9.70
CA ASP A 222 -2.97 -7.78 -9.21
C ASP A 222 -2.00 -8.87 -8.77
N HIS A 223 -0.73 -8.79 -9.21
CA HIS A 223 0.33 -9.74 -8.84
C HIS A 223 -0.05 -11.22 -9.06
N CYS A 224 -0.84 -11.51 -10.10
CA CYS A 224 -1.29 -12.87 -10.39
C CYS A 224 -0.40 -13.55 -11.44
N ARG A 225 -0.37 -14.89 -11.42
CA ARG A 225 0.36 -15.72 -12.38
C ARG A 225 -0.60 -16.62 -13.18
N PHE A 226 -0.41 -16.69 -14.49
CA PHE A 226 -1.14 -17.57 -15.39
C PHE A 226 -0.15 -18.45 -16.15
N ALA A 227 -0.03 -19.72 -15.76
CA ALA A 227 1.06 -20.56 -16.23
C ALA A 227 0.57 -21.85 -16.88
N GLU A 228 1.19 -22.23 -17.99
CA GLU A 228 1.05 -23.55 -18.58
C GLU A 228 -0.41 -23.94 -18.91
N ASN A 229 -1.27 -22.98 -19.23
CA ASN A 229 -2.65 -23.26 -19.63
C ASN A 229 -2.68 -23.66 -21.11
N THR A 230 -3.61 -24.54 -21.51
CA THR A 230 -3.66 -25.05 -22.89
C THR A 230 -4.21 -24.00 -23.85
N SER A 231 -5.05 -23.08 -23.35
CA SER A 231 -5.53 -21.89 -24.07
C SER A 231 -4.76 -20.65 -23.60
N ASN A 232 -5.42 -19.54 -23.29
CA ASN A 232 -4.78 -18.30 -22.87
C ASN A 232 -4.40 -18.33 -21.39
N GLY A 233 -3.43 -17.52 -20.98
CA GLY A 233 -3.18 -17.29 -19.55
C GLY A 233 -4.37 -16.59 -18.90
N MET A 234 -4.69 -15.40 -19.39
CA MET A 234 -5.86 -14.62 -18.99
C MET A 234 -6.67 -14.21 -20.22
N LYS A 235 -8.00 -14.28 -20.13
CA LYS A 235 -8.93 -13.87 -21.19
C LYS A 235 -10.00 -12.91 -20.66
N LEU A 236 -10.16 -11.77 -21.32
CA LEU A 236 -11.28 -10.85 -21.10
C LEU A 236 -12.19 -10.85 -22.34
N ARG A 237 -13.50 -10.95 -22.16
CA ARG A 237 -14.47 -11.00 -23.27
C ARG A 237 -15.79 -10.35 -22.90
N GLY A 238 -16.46 -9.80 -23.89
CA GLY A 238 -17.85 -9.40 -23.78
C GLY A 238 -18.02 -7.90 -23.57
N PRO A 239 -19.25 -7.40 -23.78
CA PRO A 239 -19.52 -5.98 -23.79
C PRO A 239 -19.41 -5.30 -22.43
N ASP A 240 -19.39 -6.05 -21.32
CA ASP A 240 -19.42 -5.52 -19.95
C ASP A 240 -18.30 -6.10 -19.07
N ALA A 241 -17.18 -6.49 -19.67
CA ALA A 241 -15.92 -6.85 -19.02
C ALA A 241 -14.84 -5.78 -19.30
N ASN A 242 -15.16 -4.52 -18.97
CA ASN A 242 -14.40 -3.35 -19.41
C ASN A 242 -13.71 -2.63 -18.26
N GLN A 243 -12.70 -1.81 -18.58
CA GLN A 243 -12.00 -0.96 -17.61
C GLN A 243 -11.48 -1.76 -16.39
N CYS A 244 -11.14 -3.03 -16.61
CA CYS A 244 -10.46 -3.83 -15.61
C CYS A 244 -9.00 -3.35 -15.49
N ALA A 245 -8.48 -3.37 -14.27
CA ALA A 245 -7.07 -3.07 -13.99
C ALA A 245 -6.30 -4.37 -13.78
N ILE A 246 -5.32 -4.62 -14.64
CA ILE A 246 -4.44 -5.79 -14.60
C ILE A 246 -3.02 -5.29 -14.34
N THR A 247 -2.46 -5.58 -13.18
CA THR A 247 -1.19 -5.00 -12.73
C THR A 247 -0.21 -6.05 -12.23
N TYR A 248 1.06 -5.93 -12.60
CA TYR A 248 2.15 -6.78 -12.13
C TYR A 248 1.91 -8.28 -12.32
N CYS A 249 1.13 -8.66 -13.34
CA CYS A 249 0.78 -10.04 -13.61
C CYS A 249 1.81 -10.72 -14.52
N ASP A 250 2.01 -12.01 -14.32
CA ASP A 250 2.91 -12.85 -15.11
C ASP A 250 2.14 -13.92 -15.89
N SER A 251 2.39 -14.07 -17.18
CA SER A 251 1.72 -15.05 -18.03
C SER A 251 2.71 -15.85 -18.87
N VAL A 252 2.90 -17.13 -18.54
CA VAL A 252 3.98 -17.95 -19.12
C VAL A 252 3.51 -19.29 -19.65
N ASP A 253 4.16 -19.78 -20.71
CA ASP A 253 4.02 -21.15 -21.22
C ASP A 253 2.57 -21.53 -21.59
N ASN A 254 1.71 -20.57 -21.91
CA ASN A 254 0.33 -20.85 -22.30
C ASN A 254 0.25 -21.20 -23.80
N GLY A 255 -0.65 -22.13 -24.16
CA GLY A 255 -0.82 -22.60 -25.54
C GLY A 255 -1.40 -21.55 -26.49
N GLY A 256 -2.17 -20.59 -25.96
CA GLY A 256 -2.70 -19.42 -26.65
C GLY A 256 -1.94 -18.14 -26.30
N ALA A 257 -2.65 -17.04 -26.09
CA ALA A 257 -2.03 -15.78 -25.72
C ALA A 257 -1.71 -15.72 -24.23
N GLY A 258 -0.71 -14.92 -23.84
CA GLY A 258 -0.48 -14.62 -22.43
C GLY A 258 -1.67 -13.87 -21.81
N PHE A 259 -2.03 -12.75 -22.43
CA PHE A 259 -3.19 -11.92 -22.11
C PHE A 259 -4.00 -11.68 -23.37
N PHE A 260 -5.27 -12.10 -23.36
CA PHE A 260 -6.19 -12.00 -24.49
C PHE A 260 -7.36 -11.06 -24.16
N ASP A 261 -7.42 -9.89 -24.79
CA ASP A 261 -8.49 -8.92 -24.61
C ASP A 261 -9.42 -8.87 -25.84
N GLN A 262 -10.65 -9.32 -25.62
CA GLN A 262 -11.80 -9.24 -26.53
C GLN A 262 -12.98 -8.56 -25.83
N SER A 263 -12.69 -7.66 -24.88
CA SER A 263 -13.72 -6.79 -24.29
C SER A 263 -14.10 -5.67 -25.27
N PHE A 264 -15.24 -5.04 -25.05
CA PHE A 264 -15.75 -4.00 -25.94
C PHE A 264 -15.06 -2.65 -25.76
N LEU A 265 -14.82 -2.18 -24.53
CA LEU A 265 -14.18 -0.88 -24.28
C LEU A 265 -12.69 -1.00 -23.91
N GLY A 266 -12.15 -2.22 -23.79
CA GLY A 266 -10.75 -2.47 -23.45
C GLY A 266 -10.46 -2.36 -21.96
N ASN A 267 -9.23 -2.76 -21.60
CA ASN A 267 -8.74 -2.84 -20.22
C ASN A 267 -7.34 -2.23 -20.07
N GLN A 268 -6.88 -2.05 -18.83
CA GLN A 268 -5.57 -1.48 -18.53
C GLN A 268 -4.62 -2.56 -18.01
N PHE A 269 -3.47 -2.71 -18.67
CA PHE A 269 -2.39 -3.62 -18.30
C PHE A 269 -1.16 -2.80 -17.93
N VAL A 270 -0.63 -2.98 -16.71
CA VAL A 270 0.52 -2.21 -16.22
C VAL A 270 1.58 -3.14 -15.65
N ALA A 271 2.81 -3.02 -16.16
CA ALA A 271 3.96 -3.80 -15.72
C ALA A 271 3.73 -5.32 -15.74
N CYS A 272 2.91 -5.81 -16.67
CA CYS A 272 2.69 -7.25 -16.86
C CYS A 272 3.85 -7.87 -17.64
N HIS A 273 4.10 -9.15 -17.41
CA HIS A 273 5.11 -9.95 -18.08
C HIS A 273 4.46 -11.09 -18.87
N GLY A 274 5.00 -11.38 -20.05
CA GLY A 274 4.67 -12.60 -20.79
C GLY A 274 5.92 -13.35 -21.26
N ASN A 275 5.90 -14.68 -21.24
CA ASN A 275 6.99 -15.51 -21.78
C ASN A 275 6.43 -16.78 -22.46
N ASN A 276 6.99 -17.18 -23.60
CA ASN A 276 6.72 -18.47 -24.25
C ASN A 276 5.21 -18.81 -24.44
N ASN A 277 4.41 -17.82 -24.85
CA ASN A 277 2.97 -18.01 -25.11
C ASN A 277 2.72 -18.25 -26.61
N GLY A 278 1.90 -19.24 -26.96
CA GLY A 278 1.69 -19.71 -28.32
C GLY A 278 1.22 -18.64 -29.32
N ASP A 279 0.30 -17.77 -28.94
CA ASP A 279 -0.28 -16.74 -29.85
C ASP A 279 0.33 -15.35 -29.69
N GLY A 280 1.35 -15.22 -28.83
CA GLY A 280 1.95 -13.96 -28.41
C GLY A 280 1.58 -13.57 -26.98
N HIS A 281 2.28 -12.59 -26.42
CA HIS A 281 2.09 -12.22 -25.01
C HIS A 281 0.82 -11.42 -24.79
N TYR A 282 0.51 -10.51 -25.71
CA TYR A 282 -0.62 -9.59 -25.62
C TYR A 282 -1.40 -9.66 -26.92
N VAL A 283 -2.69 -9.95 -26.83
CA VAL A 283 -3.59 -10.07 -27.97
C VAL A 283 -4.82 -9.21 -27.73
N VAL A 284 -5.12 -8.30 -28.68
CA VAL A 284 -6.35 -7.49 -28.69
C VAL A 284 -7.02 -7.65 -30.04
N ILE A 285 -8.29 -8.08 -30.05
CA ILE A 285 -8.99 -8.37 -31.30
C ILE A 285 -10.30 -7.64 -31.52
N ASP A 286 -10.91 -7.06 -30.47
CA ASP A 286 -12.15 -6.32 -30.65
C ASP A 286 -11.87 -4.92 -31.23
N PRO A 287 -12.58 -4.50 -32.30
CA PRO A 287 -12.39 -3.17 -32.91
C PRO A 287 -12.58 -1.98 -31.97
N ASN A 288 -13.43 -2.16 -30.95
CA ASN A 288 -13.80 -1.11 -30.02
C ASN A 288 -12.89 -1.10 -28.78
N ALA A 289 -12.15 -2.18 -28.53
CA ALA A 289 -11.27 -2.29 -27.38
C ALA A 289 -10.27 -1.12 -27.36
N ARG A 290 -10.28 -0.36 -26.25
CA ARG A 290 -9.32 0.73 -25.96
C ARG A 290 -8.26 0.27 -24.97
N THR A 291 -7.77 -0.95 -25.20
CA THR A 291 -6.83 -1.62 -24.30
C THR A 291 -5.50 -0.88 -24.23
N SER A 292 -4.94 -0.70 -23.04
CA SER A 292 -3.63 -0.05 -22.88
C SER A 292 -2.63 -0.99 -22.20
N PHE A 293 -1.44 -1.10 -22.77
CA PHE A 293 -0.31 -1.84 -22.20
C PHE A 293 0.78 -0.85 -21.81
N ILE A 294 1.05 -0.69 -20.51
CA ILE A 294 1.96 0.33 -19.98
C ILE A 294 3.11 -0.38 -19.27
N GLY A 295 4.34 -0.22 -19.77
CA GLY A 295 5.53 -0.85 -19.18
C GLY A 295 5.49 -2.39 -19.17
N CYS A 296 4.62 -3.00 -19.97
CA CYS A 296 4.50 -4.45 -20.10
C CYS A 296 5.66 -5.01 -20.93
N TYR A 297 6.13 -6.22 -20.67
CA TYR A 297 7.21 -6.80 -21.46
C TYR A 297 6.99 -8.27 -21.78
N GLY A 298 7.45 -8.68 -22.96
CA GLY A 298 7.40 -10.03 -23.48
C GLY A 298 8.80 -10.56 -23.77
N GLU A 299 9.13 -11.72 -23.20
CA GLU A 299 10.37 -12.45 -23.48
C GLU A 299 10.25 -13.30 -24.77
N GLY A 300 11.32 -13.98 -25.17
CA GLY A 300 11.32 -14.82 -26.38
C GLY A 300 10.36 -16.02 -26.31
N GLY A 301 10.38 -16.86 -27.34
CA GLY A 301 9.65 -18.14 -27.36
C GLY A 301 8.17 -18.06 -27.75
N SER A 302 7.58 -16.86 -27.89
CA SER A 302 6.21 -16.66 -28.35
C SER A 302 6.10 -16.30 -29.84
N LEU A 303 4.88 -16.23 -30.37
CA LEU A 303 4.62 -15.43 -31.58
C LEU A 303 4.67 -13.92 -31.26
N GLN A 304 4.68 -13.08 -32.30
CA GLN A 304 4.55 -11.64 -32.10
C GLN A 304 3.20 -11.33 -31.42
N SER A 305 3.20 -10.42 -30.44
CA SER A 305 1.96 -9.88 -29.87
C SER A 305 1.07 -9.31 -30.98
N TYR A 306 -0.24 -9.32 -30.80
CA TYR A 306 -1.19 -8.99 -31.86
C TYR A 306 -2.18 -7.90 -31.42
N ILE A 307 -2.28 -6.84 -32.21
CA ILE A 307 -3.38 -5.88 -32.12
C ILE A 307 -4.10 -5.91 -33.47
N ALA A 308 -5.35 -6.34 -33.48
CA ALA A 308 -6.13 -6.40 -34.71
C ALA A 308 -6.16 -5.02 -35.40
N PRO A 309 -6.10 -4.95 -36.75
CA PRO A 309 -6.16 -3.69 -37.49
C PRO A 309 -7.34 -2.79 -37.11
N GLU A 310 -8.46 -3.42 -36.79
CA GLU A 310 -9.71 -2.76 -36.46
C GLU A 310 -9.74 -2.26 -35.01
N ALA A 311 -8.85 -2.75 -34.12
CA ALA A 311 -8.74 -2.36 -32.71
C ALA A 311 -8.06 -0.99 -32.56
N VAL A 312 -8.58 0.01 -33.27
CA VAL A 312 -8.01 1.34 -33.52
C VAL A 312 -7.83 2.21 -32.28
N GLY A 313 -8.02 1.71 -31.07
CA GLY A 313 -7.73 2.47 -29.86
C GLY A 313 -6.95 1.69 -28.81
N ALA A 314 -6.48 0.49 -29.15
CA ALA A 314 -5.48 -0.17 -28.33
C ALA A 314 -4.15 0.61 -28.41
N MET A 315 -3.44 0.71 -27.29
CA MET A 315 -2.17 1.43 -27.19
C MET A 315 -1.12 0.64 -26.41
N VAL A 316 0.14 0.82 -26.79
CA VAL A 316 1.31 0.25 -26.11
C VAL A 316 2.24 1.40 -25.74
N VAL A 317 2.58 1.53 -24.46
CA VAL A 317 3.39 2.61 -23.91
C VAL A 317 4.58 2.01 -23.16
N GLY A 318 5.77 2.10 -23.76
CA GLY A 318 6.99 1.52 -23.21
C GLY A 318 7.03 -0.01 -23.31
N GLY A 319 7.83 -0.64 -22.46
CA GLY A 319 7.98 -2.09 -22.45
C GLY A 319 9.06 -2.65 -23.40
N LEU A 320 9.37 -3.93 -23.24
CA LEU A 320 10.27 -4.68 -24.13
C LEU A 320 9.49 -5.86 -24.72
N HIS A 321 9.31 -5.92 -26.03
CA HIS A 321 8.62 -7.04 -26.68
C HIS A 321 9.58 -7.74 -27.63
N ALA A 322 10.23 -8.81 -27.15
CA ALA A 322 11.32 -9.48 -27.87
C ALA A 322 10.92 -9.89 -29.29
N ASN A 323 9.69 -10.35 -29.46
CA ASN A 323 9.16 -10.80 -30.76
C ASN A 323 8.42 -9.70 -31.53
N GLY A 324 8.31 -8.49 -30.96
CA GLY A 324 7.60 -7.36 -31.55
C GLY A 324 6.07 -7.52 -31.60
N TRP A 325 5.45 -6.69 -32.42
CA TRP A 325 4.00 -6.62 -32.63
C TRP A 325 3.64 -6.88 -34.09
N ARG A 326 2.51 -7.55 -34.32
CA ARG A 326 1.87 -7.71 -35.62
C ARG A 326 0.43 -7.18 -35.59
N GLY A 327 -0.13 -6.96 -36.78
CA GLY A 327 -1.43 -6.33 -36.97
C GLY A 327 -1.27 -4.84 -37.28
N ASN A 328 -1.82 -4.42 -38.42
CA ASN A 328 -1.75 -3.04 -38.91
C ASN A 328 -2.85 -2.23 -38.24
N ALA A 329 -2.75 -1.87 -36.96
CA ALA A 329 -3.58 -0.79 -36.43
C ALA A 329 -3.09 0.51 -37.08
N PRO A 330 -3.77 1.06 -38.11
CA PRO A 330 -3.25 2.18 -38.87
C PRO A 330 -3.30 3.42 -37.96
N GLY A 331 -2.15 3.85 -37.44
CA GLY A 331 -1.99 5.19 -36.87
C GLY A 331 -1.80 5.32 -35.36
N ASN A 332 -1.79 4.25 -34.55
CA ASN A 332 -1.70 4.36 -33.08
C ASN A 332 -0.53 3.66 -32.41
N GLU A 333 0.42 3.14 -33.20
CA GLU A 333 1.65 2.62 -32.65
C GLU A 333 2.63 3.77 -32.34
N TYR A 334 2.49 4.39 -31.17
CA TYR A 334 3.59 5.14 -30.57
C TYR A 334 4.64 4.13 -30.09
N ARG A 335 5.39 3.56 -31.04
CA ARG A 335 6.60 2.77 -30.74
C ARG A 335 7.64 3.69 -30.11
N LEU A 336 7.54 3.89 -28.80
CA LEU A 336 8.67 4.31 -27.97
C LEU A 336 9.58 3.11 -27.64
N SER A 337 9.68 2.16 -28.57
CA SER A 337 10.55 1.00 -28.48
C SER A 337 11.99 1.44 -28.75
N GLY A 338 12.64 1.86 -27.67
CA GLY A 338 13.89 2.59 -27.68
C GLY A 338 13.69 3.71 -26.68
N GLY A 339 13.90 3.39 -25.40
CA GLY A 339 13.53 4.21 -24.25
C GLY A 339 13.55 5.70 -24.57
N LEU A 340 12.35 6.28 -24.74
CA LEU A 340 12.20 7.70 -24.44
C LEU A 340 12.36 7.79 -22.94
N ILE A 341 13.61 7.93 -22.53
CA ILE A 341 13.91 8.53 -21.26
C ILE A 341 13.26 9.91 -21.39
N LEU A 342 12.14 10.13 -20.72
CA LEU A 342 11.86 11.44 -20.12
C LEU A 342 12.94 11.64 -19.04
N GLN A 343 14.20 11.65 -19.46
CA GLN A 343 15.29 12.14 -18.66
C GLN A 343 15.01 13.62 -18.67
N GLY A 344 14.73 14.18 -17.50
CA GLY A 344 14.80 15.60 -17.27
C GLY A 344 16.22 16.10 -17.56
N VAL A 345 16.60 16.13 -18.83
CA VAL A 345 17.56 17.08 -19.34
C VAL A 345 16.72 18.29 -19.65
N PHE A 346 16.80 19.27 -18.75
CA PHE A 346 16.38 20.64 -19.05
C PHE A 346 17.17 21.13 -20.27
N ALA A 347 16.63 20.87 -21.46
CA ALA A 347 16.89 21.57 -22.70
C ALA A 347 15.87 21.06 -23.73
N ASN A 348 14.85 21.87 -24.02
CA ASN A 348 14.08 21.94 -25.26
C ASN A 348 14.10 20.68 -26.14
N ASN A 349 13.22 19.71 -25.88
CA ASN A 349 12.99 18.60 -26.80
C ASN A 349 11.68 18.80 -27.56
N PHE A 350 11.83 19.14 -28.84
CA PHE A 350 10.83 18.96 -29.88
C PHE A 350 10.67 17.47 -30.16
N VAL A 351 9.43 16.97 -30.19
CA VAL A 351 9.11 15.66 -30.75
C VAL A 351 9.17 15.77 -32.26
N PHE A 352 10.18 15.18 -32.90
CA PHE A 352 10.20 15.02 -34.36
C PHE A 352 9.46 13.74 -34.73
N THR A 353 8.25 13.85 -35.26
CA THR A 353 7.64 12.79 -36.07
C THR A 353 8.05 13.01 -37.52
N ARG A 354 8.69 12.00 -38.13
CA ARG A 354 9.05 12.06 -39.54
C ARG A 354 7.82 11.71 -40.38
N GLY A 355 7.17 12.71 -40.98
CA GLY A 355 6.46 12.57 -42.25
C GLY A 355 5.06 11.95 -42.25
N TYR A 356 4.19 12.28 -41.29
CA TYR A 356 2.74 12.05 -41.46
C TYR A 356 1.97 13.37 -41.33
N PRO A 357 1.01 13.66 -42.24
CA PRO A 357 0.32 14.95 -42.30
C PRO A 357 -0.69 15.22 -41.16
N ASN A 358 -0.88 14.30 -40.20
CA ASN A 358 -1.86 14.43 -39.11
C ASN A 358 -1.32 13.92 -37.76
N THR A 359 -0.16 14.40 -37.29
CA THR A 359 0.31 14.13 -35.92
C THR A 359 -0.07 15.24 -34.95
N HIS A 360 -0.80 14.89 -33.89
CA HIS A 360 -0.98 15.75 -32.72
C HIS A 360 0.26 15.62 -31.82
N VAL A 361 0.98 16.73 -31.62
CA VAL A 361 2.13 16.78 -30.71
C VAL A 361 1.62 17.01 -29.29
N LEU A 362 1.91 16.09 -28.37
CA LEU A 362 1.66 16.29 -26.94
C LEU A 362 2.83 17.09 -26.35
N GLY A 363 2.64 18.40 -26.17
CA GLY A 363 3.58 19.26 -25.45
C GLY A 363 3.21 19.34 -23.98
N ILE A 364 4.09 18.91 -23.08
CA ILE A 364 4.00 19.19 -21.65
C ILE A 364 4.97 20.32 -21.35
N SER A 365 4.46 21.54 -21.12
CA SER A 365 5.27 22.63 -20.56
C SER A 365 5.13 22.67 -19.03
N SER A 366 6.09 23.30 -18.36
CA SER A 366 6.07 23.51 -16.90
C SER A 366 4.91 24.39 -16.41
N ASP A 367 4.17 25.02 -17.34
CA ASP A 367 3.26 26.12 -17.02
C ASP A 367 1.78 25.78 -17.26
N GLY A 368 1.47 24.52 -17.57
CA GLY A 368 0.10 24.00 -17.68
C GLY A 368 -0.23 23.36 -19.03
N PHE A 369 -1.29 22.54 -19.00
CA PHE A 369 -1.82 21.81 -20.14
C PHE A 369 -2.31 22.77 -21.24
N SER A 370 -1.72 22.73 -22.43
CA SER A 370 -2.30 23.43 -23.59
C SER A 370 -2.21 22.57 -24.85
N PHE A 371 -3.34 22.47 -25.57
CA PHE A 371 -3.37 21.96 -26.93
C PHE A 371 -3.16 23.14 -27.88
N GLN A 372 -2.01 23.20 -28.54
CA GLN A 372 -1.76 24.20 -29.58
C GLN A 372 -1.61 23.49 -30.93
N ALA A 373 -2.68 23.50 -31.72
CA ALA A 373 -2.59 23.11 -33.14
C ALA A 373 -1.94 24.27 -33.91
N THR A 374 -0.70 24.09 -34.37
CA THR A 374 -0.07 25.03 -35.30
C THR A 374 -0.03 24.42 -36.71
N ASN A 375 -0.67 25.09 -37.66
CA ASN A 375 -0.68 24.75 -39.09
C ASN A 375 0.64 25.15 -39.78
N ASN A 376 1.80 24.81 -39.22
CA ASN A 376 3.08 25.17 -39.81
C ASN A 376 3.72 23.95 -40.49
N THR A 377 3.78 24.00 -41.82
CA THR A 377 4.51 23.04 -42.65
C THR A 377 6.01 23.28 -42.47
N ILE A 378 6.73 22.33 -41.86
CA ILE A 378 8.19 22.37 -41.78
C ILE A 378 8.75 21.82 -43.10
N GLN A 379 9.22 22.70 -44.00
CA GLN A 379 10.02 22.28 -45.15
C GLN A 379 11.50 22.23 -44.76
N MET A 380 12.11 21.04 -44.80
CA MET A 380 13.56 20.90 -44.74
C MET A 380 14.13 21.07 -46.16
N ARG A 381 14.91 22.12 -46.40
CA ARG A 381 15.80 22.21 -47.57
C ARG A 381 17.17 21.69 -47.17
N GLU A 382 17.60 20.61 -47.81
CA GLU A 382 19.01 20.22 -47.78
C GLU A 382 19.82 21.27 -48.54
N THR A 383 20.68 21.98 -47.82
CA THR A 383 21.79 22.70 -48.43
C THR A 383 23.07 21.98 -48.02
N GLY A 384 23.80 21.48 -49.01
CA GLY A 384 25.04 20.74 -48.80
C GLY A 384 26.07 21.60 -48.07
N GLY A 385 26.37 21.21 -46.84
CA GLY A 385 27.40 21.82 -45.99
C GLY A 385 27.31 21.22 -44.59
N GLN A 386 28.45 20.77 -44.05
CA GLN A 386 28.51 20.05 -42.78
C GLN A 386 27.93 20.90 -41.63
N TYR A 387 27.12 20.23 -40.80
CA TYR A 387 26.33 20.68 -39.63
C TYR A 387 24.98 21.36 -39.94
N PRO A 388 23.84 20.72 -39.59
CA PRO A 388 22.54 21.39 -39.63
C PRO A 388 22.45 22.41 -38.49
N CYS A 389 22.48 23.69 -38.83
CA CYS A 389 22.00 24.75 -37.94
C CYS A 389 20.49 24.96 -38.17
N VAL A 390 19.69 24.75 -37.12
CA VAL A 390 18.27 25.13 -37.12
C VAL A 390 18.22 26.64 -36.87
N SER A 391 17.95 27.42 -37.91
CA SER A 391 17.60 28.83 -37.77
C SER A 391 16.10 28.93 -37.50
N LEU A 392 15.72 29.30 -36.28
CA LEU A 392 14.37 29.78 -36.00
C LEU A 392 14.28 31.21 -36.48
N THR A 393 13.85 31.40 -37.72
CA THR A 393 13.46 32.72 -38.21
C THR A 393 12.07 33.01 -37.65
N THR A 394 12.00 33.77 -36.55
CA THR A 394 10.73 34.42 -36.18
C THR A 394 10.55 35.61 -37.11
N ASP A 395 9.62 35.53 -38.04
CA ASP A 395 9.10 36.71 -38.74
C ASP A 395 8.34 37.59 -37.74
N TYR A 396 9.07 38.41 -36.99
CA TYR A 396 8.53 39.61 -36.34
C TYR A 396 8.97 40.82 -37.15
N GLY A 397 8.30 41.01 -38.28
CA GLY A 397 8.28 42.27 -38.99
C GLY A 397 7.34 43.26 -38.30
N ALA A 398 7.85 44.48 -38.11
CA ALA A 398 7.16 45.73 -37.80
C ALA A 398 6.93 46.08 -36.32
N ALA A 399 7.64 47.15 -35.95
CA ALA A 399 7.54 47.95 -34.76
C ALA A 399 6.12 48.49 -34.48
N ASN A 400 5.73 48.47 -33.20
CA ASN A 400 4.89 49.51 -32.61
C ASN A 400 5.20 49.63 -31.10
N PRO A 401 5.30 50.85 -30.53
CA PRO A 401 5.80 51.05 -29.19
C PRO A 401 4.70 50.81 -28.13
N LEU A 402 5.09 50.07 -27.10
CA LEU A 402 4.67 50.15 -25.69
C LEU A 402 3.33 50.84 -25.39
N ALA A 403 2.29 50.04 -25.18
CA ALA A 403 1.18 50.40 -24.30
C ALA A 403 1.34 49.62 -22.98
N SER A 404 1.52 50.38 -21.90
CA SER A 404 1.58 49.89 -20.52
C SER A 404 0.27 49.22 -20.10
N PHE A 405 0.34 47.95 -19.70
CA PHE A 405 -0.63 47.38 -18.77
C PHE A 405 0.03 47.24 -17.40
N VAL A 406 -0.20 48.25 -16.56
CA VAL A 406 -0.07 48.14 -15.11
C VAL A 406 -1.36 47.53 -14.61
N GLY A 407 -1.30 46.38 -13.94
CA GLY A 407 -2.42 45.89 -13.13
C GLY A 407 -2.58 44.38 -13.05
N ALA A 408 -1.71 43.70 -12.29
CA ALA A 408 -2.10 42.54 -11.49
C ALA A 408 -1.00 42.25 -10.45
N ASN A 409 -1.30 42.55 -9.19
CA ASN A 409 -0.47 42.16 -8.06
C ASN A 409 -0.58 40.64 -7.85
N TYR A 410 0.51 39.90 -8.03
CA TYR A 410 0.74 38.61 -7.40
C TYR A 410 2.04 38.67 -6.59
N PRO A 411 2.01 38.34 -5.29
CA PRO A 411 3.22 38.32 -4.47
C PRO A 411 3.98 37.00 -4.67
N TYR A 412 5.29 37.06 -4.48
CA TYR A 412 6.29 35.97 -4.50
C TYR A 412 6.97 35.65 -5.84
N ALA A 413 7.91 36.52 -6.23
CA ALA A 413 9.30 36.14 -6.50
C ALA A 413 10.14 37.41 -6.77
N LYS A 414 10.97 37.81 -5.80
CA LYS A 414 12.08 38.74 -6.05
C LYS A 414 13.28 37.91 -6.47
N LEU A 415 13.68 38.00 -7.74
CA LEU A 415 15.00 37.59 -8.18
C LEU A 415 16.00 38.67 -7.74
N PHE A 416 16.98 38.30 -6.91
CA PHE A 416 18.18 39.10 -6.72
C PHE A 416 19.21 38.69 -7.76
N GLU A 417 19.59 39.64 -8.61
CA GLU A 417 20.76 39.54 -9.47
C GLU A 417 21.97 40.11 -8.71
N TYR A 418 22.98 39.28 -8.45
CA TYR A 418 24.27 39.74 -7.93
C TYR A 418 25.39 39.36 -8.90
N GLN A 419 25.91 40.39 -9.58
CA GLN A 419 27.20 40.43 -10.29
C GLN A 419 27.51 39.35 -11.32
N GLY A 420 26.61 39.17 -12.30
CA GLY A 420 27.01 39.08 -13.72
C GLY A 420 28.07 38.06 -14.20
N GLN A 421 28.40 37.00 -13.46
CA GLN A 421 29.31 35.95 -13.94
C GLN A 421 28.88 34.55 -13.48
N ILE A 422 28.39 33.74 -14.42
CA ILE A 422 28.30 32.29 -14.24
C ILE A 422 29.57 31.67 -14.81
N LYS A 423 30.54 31.35 -13.95
CA LYS A 423 31.56 30.33 -14.22
C LYS A 423 31.06 29.03 -13.59
N ARG A 424 30.78 28.00 -14.40
CA ARG A 424 30.58 26.64 -13.88
C ARG A 424 31.74 25.75 -14.29
N ARG A 425 32.45 25.30 -13.25
CA ARG A 425 33.47 24.25 -13.30
C ARG A 425 32.75 22.93 -13.03
N SER A 426 32.91 21.96 -13.92
CA SER A 426 32.31 20.63 -13.81
C SER A 426 33.12 19.74 -12.87
N LEU A 427 32.45 18.98 -12.00
CA LEU A 427 32.99 17.76 -11.37
C LEU A 427 31.92 16.66 -11.39
N PRO A 428 32.32 15.38 -11.59
CA PRO A 428 31.41 14.26 -11.75
C PRO A 428 31.03 13.65 -10.40
N ILE A 429 29.77 13.24 -10.24
CA ILE A 429 29.35 12.37 -9.14
C ILE A 429 28.65 11.14 -9.73
N ASN A 430 29.24 9.98 -9.45
CA ASN A 430 28.69 8.66 -9.72
C ASN A 430 27.82 8.19 -8.55
N SER A 431 26.98 7.20 -8.86
CA SER A 431 26.33 6.20 -7.98
C SER A 431 24.90 6.46 -7.45
N PHE A 432 24.00 5.62 -8.00
CA PHE A 432 22.86 4.91 -7.42
C PHE A 432 22.53 5.10 -5.93
N ALA A 433 21.40 5.74 -5.65
CA ALA A 433 20.43 5.38 -4.60
C ALA A 433 19.24 6.37 -4.68
N ALA A 434 18.20 6.03 -5.43
CA ALA A 434 16.98 6.84 -5.50
C ALA A 434 15.81 5.98 -5.06
N ASP A 435 15.67 5.80 -3.74
CA ASP A 435 14.44 5.38 -3.08
C ASP A 435 14.55 5.78 -1.61
N ARG A 436 14.07 7.00 -1.28
CA ARG A 436 13.62 7.48 0.05
C ARG A 436 13.38 8.99 0.00
N ALA A 437 12.11 9.39 -0.04
CA ALA A 437 11.73 10.80 0.11
C ALA A 437 11.71 11.19 1.59
N LEU A 438 12.21 12.39 1.90
CA LEU A 438 12.20 12.98 3.24
C LEU A 438 10.86 13.72 3.47
N TRP A 439 10.19 13.40 4.57
CA TRP A 439 8.96 14.07 5.01
C TRP A 439 9.27 15.00 6.19
N VAL A 440 8.90 16.28 6.07
CA VAL A 440 8.98 17.25 7.17
C VAL A 440 7.64 18.00 7.20
N GLY A 441 6.81 17.73 8.21
CA GLY A 441 5.42 18.20 8.24
C GLY A 441 4.56 17.67 7.07
N ASN A 442 3.63 18.50 6.55
CA ASN A 442 2.71 18.14 5.45
C ASN A 442 3.33 18.33 4.05
N SER A 443 4.65 18.35 3.91
CA SER A 443 5.33 18.63 2.64
C SER A 443 6.40 17.59 2.33
N VAL A 444 6.43 17.15 1.07
CA VAL A 444 7.45 16.25 0.52
C VAL A 444 8.64 17.10 0.05
N ILE A 445 9.84 16.83 0.55
CA ILE A 445 11.06 17.48 0.04
C ILE A 445 11.62 16.61 -1.08
N THR A 446 11.47 17.06 -2.33
CA THR A 446 11.79 16.29 -3.55
C THR A 446 13.22 16.42 -4.07
N ALA A 447 14.10 17.15 -3.37
CA ALA A 447 15.52 17.20 -3.74
C ALA A 447 16.41 17.26 -2.50
N VAL A 448 17.15 16.18 -2.26
CA VAL A 448 18.23 16.13 -1.26
C VAL A 448 19.49 16.63 -1.94
N GLU A 449 19.75 17.94 -1.88
CA GLU A 449 21.13 18.40 -1.98
C GLU A 449 21.90 17.78 -0.79
N SER A 450 23.16 17.40 -0.99
CA SER A 450 23.98 16.77 0.04
C SER A 450 24.09 17.68 1.28
N LEU A 451 23.22 17.47 2.26
CA LEU A 451 23.21 18.15 3.55
C LEU A 451 24.35 17.59 4.41
N THR A 452 25.57 18.07 4.17
CA THR A 452 26.68 17.91 5.12
C THR A 452 26.56 18.86 6.32
N THR A 453 25.61 19.79 6.28
CA THR A 453 25.17 20.62 7.42
C THR A 453 23.65 20.67 7.45
N THR A 454 23.02 20.02 8.44
CA THR A 454 21.56 20.09 8.64
C THR A 454 21.14 21.56 8.88
N PRO A 455 20.13 22.09 8.18
CA PRO A 455 19.63 23.43 8.46
C PRO A 455 18.96 23.44 9.83
N ASP A 456 18.96 24.61 10.45
CA ASP A 456 18.40 24.90 11.77
C ASP A 456 16.85 24.86 11.73
N MET A 457 16.29 23.68 11.47
CA MET A 457 14.86 23.48 11.22
C MET A 457 14.07 23.16 12.50
N LEU A 458 12.84 23.64 12.56
CA LEU A 458 11.89 23.35 13.64
C LEU A 458 11.17 22.03 13.31
N TYR A 459 11.42 20.98 14.09
CA TYR A 459 10.76 19.68 13.94
C TYR A 459 9.45 19.66 14.73
N ARG A 460 8.45 18.92 14.26
CA ARG A 460 7.20 18.64 14.98
C ARG A 460 7.26 17.24 15.58
N ALA A 461 6.49 17.02 16.64
CA ALA A 461 6.31 15.67 17.16
C ALA A 461 5.69 14.79 16.06
N GLY A 462 6.34 13.68 15.73
CA GLY A 462 5.96 12.77 14.65
C GLY A 462 6.87 12.80 13.42
N ASP A 463 7.72 13.82 13.24
CA ASP A 463 8.66 13.88 12.11
C ASP A 463 9.70 12.76 12.21
N GLU A 464 10.00 12.06 11.11
CA GLU A 464 10.96 10.94 11.04
C GLU A 464 12.08 11.28 10.06
N LEU A 465 13.35 11.14 10.50
CA LEU A 465 14.52 11.39 9.67
C LEU A 465 15.32 10.10 9.48
N PHE A 466 15.42 9.63 8.24
CA PHE A 466 16.20 8.47 7.88
C PHE A 466 17.68 8.81 7.70
N ASN A 467 18.57 7.97 8.22
CA ASN A 467 20.00 8.13 8.00
C ASN A 467 20.33 7.81 6.53
N THR A 468 21.00 8.73 5.84
CA THR A 468 21.40 8.57 4.43
C THR A 468 22.59 7.64 4.23
N ALA A 469 23.30 7.27 5.31
CA ALA A 469 24.34 6.25 5.30
C ALA A 469 23.87 5.02 6.08
N TYR A 470 23.25 4.06 5.40
CA TYR A 470 22.89 2.78 6.01
C TYR A 470 24.16 1.96 6.28
N GLN A 471 24.46 1.72 7.56
CA GLN A 471 25.34 0.64 7.99
C GLN A 471 24.49 -0.41 8.72
N PRO A 472 24.67 -1.72 8.43
CA PRO A 472 23.76 -2.78 8.87
C PRO A 472 23.67 -2.99 10.39
N HIS A 473 24.43 -2.23 11.18
CA HIS A 473 24.50 -2.30 12.64
C HIS A 473 24.08 -1.00 13.35
N LEU A 474 23.61 0.02 12.62
CA LEU A 474 23.08 1.26 13.22
C LEU A 474 21.56 1.37 13.02
N PRO A 475 20.81 1.92 14.00
CA PRO A 475 19.36 2.04 13.92
C PRO A 475 18.92 2.92 12.73
N ALA A 476 17.78 2.54 12.14
CA ALA A 476 17.17 3.21 11.00
C ALA A 476 16.58 4.57 11.41
N GLY A 477 17.42 5.60 11.48
CA GLY A 477 16.97 6.99 11.68
C GLY A 477 16.49 7.33 13.10
N TRP A 478 15.90 8.52 13.24
CA TRP A 478 15.32 9.02 14.50
C TRP A 478 13.94 9.65 14.26
N LYS A 479 13.06 9.55 15.26
CA LYS A 479 11.71 10.13 15.28
C LYS A 479 11.64 11.24 16.33
N CYS A 480 11.17 12.42 15.94
CA CYS A 480 10.95 13.55 16.83
C CYS A 480 9.74 13.25 17.73
N THR A 481 9.94 13.12 19.04
CA THR A 481 8.84 12.84 20.00
C THR A 481 8.25 14.11 20.62
N ARG A 482 8.98 15.23 20.56
CA ARG A 482 8.57 16.54 21.08
C ARG A 482 9.09 17.61 20.12
N GLY A 483 8.19 18.42 19.55
CA GLY A 483 8.58 19.43 18.55
C GLY A 483 9.62 20.42 19.10
N GLY A 484 10.61 20.79 18.27
CA GLY A 484 11.76 21.61 18.67
C GLY A 484 12.87 21.61 17.62
N ARG A 485 13.97 22.33 17.87
CA ARG A 485 15.17 22.27 17.02
C ARG A 485 16.05 21.10 17.48
N LYS A 486 16.68 20.40 16.54
CA LYS A 486 17.60 19.30 16.84
C LYS A 486 18.74 19.79 17.74
N GLY A 487 18.88 19.24 18.94
CA GLY A 487 19.91 19.61 19.92
C GLY A 487 19.51 20.72 20.92
N ALA A 488 18.27 21.22 20.88
CA ALA A 488 17.78 22.25 21.78
C ALA A 488 17.06 21.69 23.02
N ASP A 489 17.74 20.86 23.82
CA ASP A 489 17.24 20.53 25.18
C ASP A 489 17.63 21.59 26.22
N ASN A 490 18.39 22.62 25.83
CA ASN A 490 18.73 23.77 26.66
C ASN A 490 18.46 25.08 25.91
N PHE A 491 17.31 25.70 26.18
CA PHE A 491 17.09 27.09 25.78
C PHE A 491 17.93 27.99 26.71
N THR A 492 19.11 28.39 26.25
CA THR A 492 19.99 29.31 26.97
C THR A 492 19.71 30.73 26.46
N VAL A 493 19.05 31.58 27.27
CA VAL A 493 19.01 33.02 26.99
C VAL A 493 20.31 33.62 27.51
N ASN A 494 21.27 33.89 26.62
CA ASN A 494 22.46 34.67 26.97
C ASN A 494 22.07 36.15 27.06
N ILE A 495 21.97 36.68 28.28
CA ILE A 495 21.80 38.11 28.52
C ILE A 495 23.17 38.69 28.88
N ASN A 496 23.80 39.39 27.94
CA ASN A 496 24.96 40.23 28.23
C ASN A 496 24.45 41.56 28.79
N THR A 497 24.55 41.76 30.11
CA THR A 497 24.38 43.09 30.70
C THR A 497 25.72 43.83 30.66
N TRP A 498 25.77 44.92 29.90
CA TRP A 498 26.78 45.95 30.07
C TRP A 498 26.30 46.87 31.20
N GLY A 499 27.17 47.14 32.17
CA GLY A 499 26.86 47.67 33.50
C GLY A 499 25.84 48.82 33.57
N GLY A 500 24.79 48.59 34.37
CA GLY A 500 23.78 49.57 34.79
C GLY A 500 22.72 48.88 35.64
N ASN A 501 22.30 49.51 36.75
CA ASN A 501 21.24 49.02 37.64
C ASN A 501 19.86 49.17 37.00
N ASP A 502 19.56 48.42 35.94
CA ASP A 502 18.24 48.42 35.31
C ASP A 502 17.41 47.24 35.83
N SER A 503 16.24 47.54 36.39
CA SER A 503 15.21 46.56 36.73
C SER A 503 14.59 46.00 35.45
N PHE A 504 14.60 44.67 35.29
CA PHE A 504 14.01 43.98 34.14
C PHE A 504 12.65 43.38 34.49
N ALA A 505 11.63 43.67 33.70
CA ALA A 505 10.33 43.01 33.75
C ALA A 505 10.22 41.99 32.60
N LEU A 506 9.79 40.77 32.88
CA LEU A 506 9.45 39.81 31.83
C LEU A 506 8.29 40.37 30.98
N PRO A 507 8.35 40.26 29.64
CA PRO A 507 7.21 40.58 28.80
C PRO A 507 5.96 39.81 29.24
N SER A 508 4.79 40.45 29.20
CA SER A 508 3.51 39.89 29.70
C SER A 508 3.03 38.61 29.01
N ASN A 509 3.73 38.15 27.97
CA ASN A 509 3.45 36.95 27.20
C ASN A 509 4.40 35.77 27.51
N VAL A 510 5.25 35.86 28.53
CA VAL A 510 6.11 34.75 28.98
C VAL A 510 5.48 34.06 30.19
N THR A 511 4.94 32.86 29.99
CA THR A 511 4.39 32.02 31.07
C THR A 511 5.43 30.97 31.46
N VAL A 512 5.95 31.06 32.69
CA VAL A 512 6.85 30.04 33.26
C VAL A 512 6.01 28.93 33.87
N GLN A 513 6.24 27.68 33.45
CA GLN A 513 5.50 26.50 33.90
C GLN A 513 6.30 25.70 34.95
N PRO A 514 5.64 24.84 35.74
CA PRO A 514 6.34 23.96 36.68
C PRO A 514 7.38 23.08 35.96
N GLY A 515 8.65 23.18 36.38
CA GLY A 515 9.78 22.44 35.81
C GLY A 515 10.72 23.27 34.93
N ASP A 516 10.37 24.52 34.63
CA ASP A 516 11.26 25.42 33.90
C ASP A 516 12.47 25.83 34.77
N SER A 517 13.65 25.90 34.16
CA SER A 517 14.89 26.31 34.83
C SER A 517 15.34 27.68 34.31
N ILE A 518 15.53 28.64 35.21
CA ILE A 518 16.09 29.95 34.89
C ILE A 518 17.54 29.98 35.40
N VAL A 519 18.50 30.14 34.48
CA VAL A 519 19.93 30.21 34.82
C VAL A 519 20.39 31.65 34.71
N LEU A 520 20.91 32.22 35.80
CA LEU A 520 21.53 33.54 35.83
C LEU A 520 23.06 33.37 35.81
N THR A 521 23.73 34.03 34.87
CA THR A 521 25.15 33.82 34.60
C THR A 521 26.09 34.85 35.28
N SER A 522 25.59 35.71 36.17
CA SER A 522 26.45 36.63 36.93
C SER A 522 26.04 36.78 38.41
N ALA A 523 27.04 36.94 39.27
CA ALA A 523 26.94 36.91 40.73
C ALA A 523 26.50 38.23 41.37
N GLN A 524 25.57 38.98 40.75
CA GLN A 524 25.05 40.21 41.35
C GLN A 524 23.66 40.00 41.95
N GLY A 525 23.49 40.47 43.19
CA GLY A 525 22.36 40.18 44.06
C GLY A 525 21.00 40.54 43.46
N PHE A 526 20.07 39.61 43.58
CA PHE A 526 18.67 39.78 43.21
C PHE A 526 17.91 40.42 44.38
N THR A 527 17.25 41.56 44.15
CA THR A 527 16.32 42.15 45.13
C THR A 527 14.92 42.12 44.52
N VAL A 528 13.98 41.42 45.18
CA VAL A 528 12.56 41.46 44.80
C VAL A 528 11.98 42.75 45.38
N GLY A 529 11.58 43.68 44.50
CA GLY A 529 10.83 44.86 44.91
C GLY A 529 9.46 44.45 45.44
N ASN A 530 9.19 44.77 46.71
CA ASN A 530 7.85 44.69 47.27
C ASN A 530 7.05 45.90 46.77
N ASP A 531 6.31 45.72 45.68
CA ASP A 531 5.12 46.52 45.43
C ASP A 531 3.91 45.59 45.30
N ALA A 532 2.98 45.81 46.23
CA ALA A 532 1.72 45.09 46.42
C ALA A 532 0.89 45.11 45.13
N THR A 533 0.22 44.02 44.71
CA THR A 533 -0.80 43.29 45.46
C THR A 533 -0.92 41.83 45.02
N THR A 534 -1.09 40.94 46.02
CA THR A 534 -1.39 39.48 45.96
C THR A 534 -0.34 38.57 45.32
N LEU A 535 0.59 38.08 46.14
CA LEU A 535 1.41 36.89 45.84
C LEU A 535 1.42 35.95 47.06
N HIS A 536 1.14 34.67 46.79
CA HIS A 536 1.29 33.56 47.71
C HIS A 536 2.77 33.37 48.09
N GLU A 537 3.05 32.97 49.33
CA GLU A 537 4.40 32.75 49.87
C GLU A 537 5.20 31.74 49.03
N TYR A 538 6.37 32.14 48.54
CA TYR A 538 7.37 31.26 47.93
C TYR A 538 8.60 31.20 48.84
N TYR A 539 9.11 30.00 49.10
CA TYR A 539 10.42 29.79 49.72
C TYR A 539 11.37 29.19 48.68
N ALA A 540 12.59 29.72 48.60
CA ALA A 540 13.65 29.19 47.76
C ALA A 540 14.86 28.82 48.62
N TYR A 541 15.45 27.65 48.36
CA TYR A 541 16.69 27.22 49.00
C TYR A 541 17.72 26.85 47.94
N VAL A 542 18.99 27.10 48.23
CA VAL A 542 20.12 26.72 47.38
C VAL A 542 20.43 25.25 47.63
N VAL A 543 20.29 24.41 46.59
CA VAL A 543 20.43 22.95 46.73
C VAL A 543 21.84 22.46 46.39
N ALA A 544 22.56 23.14 45.49
CA ALA A 544 23.98 22.92 45.24
C ALA A 544 24.62 24.06 44.43
N VAL A 545 25.94 24.21 44.57
CA VAL A 545 26.79 24.99 43.67
C VAL A 545 27.76 24.02 43.01
N GLU A 546 27.63 23.82 41.70
CA GLU A 546 28.61 23.09 40.89
C GLU A 546 29.07 24.00 39.76
N ASN A 547 30.39 24.10 39.58
CA ASN A 547 31.05 24.90 38.54
C ASN A 547 30.64 26.38 38.51
N GLY A 548 30.46 27.00 39.67
CA GLY A 548 30.17 28.44 39.78
C GLY A 548 28.74 28.84 39.41
N MET A 549 27.84 27.88 39.16
CA MET A 549 26.42 28.15 38.94
C MET A 549 25.59 27.72 40.16
N VAL A 550 24.72 28.63 40.61
CA VAL A 550 23.78 28.40 41.70
C VAL A 550 22.48 27.85 41.11
N LYS A 551 22.09 26.62 41.47
CA LYS A 551 20.76 26.08 41.14
C LYS A 551 19.80 26.36 42.30
N LEU A 552 18.71 27.09 41.99
CA LEU A 552 17.61 27.35 42.91
C LEU A 552 16.42 26.47 42.53
N ASN A 553 15.89 25.73 43.50
CA ASN A 553 14.58 25.09 43.37
C ASN A 553 13.55 25.99 44.06
N VAL A 554 12.56 26.44 43.31
CA VAL A 554 11.40 27.17 43.84
C VAL A 554 10.28 26.18 44.05
N TYR A 555 9.84 26.02 45.29
CA TYR A 555 8.68 25.19 45.61
C TYR A 555 7.42 26.06 45.66
N VAL A 556 6.38 25.63 44.94
CA VAL A 556 5.03 26.19 45.07
C VAL A 556 4.28 25.33 46.07
N ASN A 557 3.74 25.94 47.11
CA ASN A 557 3.09 25.23 48.20
C ASN A 557 1.76 24.59 47.74
N SER A 558 1.76 23.27 47.57
CA SER A 558 0.64 22.42 47.97
C SER A 558 1.17 21.24 48.77
N SER A 559 1.49 21.51 50.04
CA SER A 559 1.38 20.59 51.18
C SER A 559 1.77 19.12 50.94
N TYR A 560 3.06 18.81 51.08
CA TYR A 560 3.62 17.97 52.16
C TYR A 560 4.97 17.39 51.72
N VAL A 561 6.01 17.73 52.45
CA VAL A 561 7.23 16.92 52.55
C VAL A 561 7.60 16.83 54.03
N PRO A 562 8.17 15.72 54.48
CA PRO A 562 9.46 15.82 55.16
C PRO A 562 10.53 14.98 54.46
N ILE A 563 11.69 15.62 54.27
CA ILE A 563 12.89 15.15 53.57
C ILE A 563 13.83 14.44 54.57
N ALA A 564 14.50 13.37 54.14
CA ALA A 564 15.95 13.09 54.31
C ALA A 564 16.28 11.67 53.75
N PHE A 565 16.97 11.49 52.62
CA PHE A 565 18.41 11.64 52.25
C PHE A 565 19.14 10.28 52.21
N SER A 566 19.45 9.77 51.01
CA SER A 566 20.82 9.46 50.53
C SER A 566 20.84 8.47 49.34
N SER A 567 21.78 8.73 48.42
CA SER A 567 22.18 7.96 47.22
C SER A 567 21.31 8.11 45.96
N VAL A 568 21.93 8.69 44.91
CA VAL A 568 21.38 8.83 43.57
C VAL A 568 21.90 7.67 42.72
N ALA A 569 20.98 6.84 42.23
CA ALA A 569 21.12 5.99 41.04
C ALA A 569 19.83 6.15 40.20
N PRO A 570 19.88 6.01 38.87
CA PRO A 570 18.83 6.51 37.98
C PRO A 570 17.62 5.57 37.95
N LEU A 571 16.43 6.06 38.33
CA LEU A 571 15.18 5.29 38.27
C LEU A 571 14.31 5.79 37.12
N PHE A 572 14.23 5.00 36.04
CA PHE A 572 13.05 4.99 35.18
C PHE A 572 11.96 4.18 35.90
N ARG A 573 10.81 4.80 36.21
CA ARG A 573 9.65 4.08 36.73
C ARG A 573 8.85 3.48 35.57
N ALA A 574 8.74 2.16 35.50
CA ALA A 574 7.89 1.48 34.53
C ALA A 574 6.50 1.24 35.13
N THR A 575 5.45 1.75 34.47
CA THR A 575 4.05 1.39 34.73
C THR A 575 3.54 0.59 33.53
N GLY A 576 3.08 -0.66 33.71
CA GLY A 576 2.51 -1.50 32.65
C GLY A 576 2.86 -2.99 32.77
N ASP A 577 2.63 -3.75 31.71
CA ASP A 577 3.15 -5.12 31.54
C ASP A 577 4.31 -5.08 30.52
N GLY A 578 5.34 -5.91 30.71
CA GLY A 578 6.52 -6.00 29.83
C GLY A 578 6.61 -7.31 29.05
N VAL A 579 7.34 -7.33 27.93
CA VAL A 579 7.64 -8.54 27.14
C VAL A 579 9.11 -8.56 26.75
N GLY A 580 9.78 -9.71 26.88
CA GLY A 580 11.16 -9.93 26.42
C GLY A 580 11.76 -11.21 27.00
N THR A 581 13.07 -11.39 26.93
CA THR A 581 13.74 -12.59 27.50
C THR A 581 13.89 -12.50 29.01
N THR A 582 14.11 -13.63 29.70
CA THR A 582 14.32 -13.65 31.16
C THR A 582 15.49 -12.76 31.61
N ALA A 583 16.53 -12.61 30.78
CA ALA A 583 17.67 -11.73 31.04
C ALA A 583 17.38 -10.23 30.84
N GLN A 584 16.25 -9.89 30.20
CA GLN A 584 15.82 -8.51 29.93
C GLN A 584 14.75 -8.03 30.90
N ARG A 585 14.52 -8.75 32.01
CA ARG A 585 13.61 -8.27 33.05
C ARG A 585 14.11 -6.92 33.60
N PRO A 586 13.24 -5.90 33.72
CA PRO A 586 13.63 -4.64 34.31
C PRO A 586 14.05 -4.85 35.77
N ASP A 587 15.03 -4.07 36.21
CA ASP A 587 15.46 -4.04 37.60
C ASP A 587 14.44 -3.20 38.39
N MET A 588 13.77 -3.83 39.34
CA MET A 588 12.61 -3.26 40.03
C MET A 588 12.95 -2.96 41.48
N THR A 589 12.56 -1.79 41.97
CA THR A 589 12.99 -1.28 43.28
C THR A 589 11.99 -1.51 44.42
N GLY A 590 10.90 -2.22 44.12
CA GLY A 590 9.98 -2.78 45.13
C GLY A 590 8.66 -2.03 45.28
N THR A 591 8.58 -0.80 44.77
CA THR A 591 7.32 -0.04 44.68
C THR A 591 6.39 -0.52 43.57
N GLU A 592 6.87 -1.41 42.70
CA GLU A 592 6.16 -1.90 41.52
C GLU A 592 5.55 -3.30 41.72
N ALA A 593 5.24 -3.68 42.96
CA ALA A 593 4.60 -4.96 43.25
C ALA A 593 3.31 -5.13 42.41
N GLY A 594 3.22 -6.24 41.67
CA GLY A 594 2.13 -6.54 40.75
C GLY A 594 2.44 -6.32 39.26
N PHE A 595 3.61 -5.75 38.91
CA PHE A 595 4.04 -5.65 37.51
C PHE A 595 4.23 -7.04 36.90
N LYS A 596 3.67 -7.28 35.70
CA LYS A 596 3.78 -8.57 35.00
C LYS A 596 4.73 -8.48 33.81
N TYR A 597 5.50 -9.54 33.60
CA TYR A 597 6.44 -9.65 32.50
C TYR A 597 6.30 -11.01 31.81
N PHE A 598 6.12 -11.02 30.49
CA PHE A 598 6.11 -12.24 29.70
C PHE A 598 7.52 -12.56 29.20
N ALA A 599 8.09 -13.64 29.72
CA ALA A 599 9.40 -14.14 29.32
C ALA A 599 9.28 -15.00 28.04
N THR A 600 9.76 -14.49 26.90
CA THR A 600 9.61 -15.13 25.58
C THR A 600 10.45 -16.40 25.43
N ASP A 601 11.55 -16.51 26.16
CA ASP A 601 12.45 -17.67 26.14
C ASP A 601 11.90 -18.87 26.93
N THR A 602 11.14 -18.62 28.00
CA THR A 602 10.49 -19.67 28.80
C THR A 602 9.00 -19.82 28.50
N SER A 603 8.41 -18.89 27.74
CA SER A 603 6.97 -18.81 27.47
C SER A 603 6.12 -18.76 28.75
N THR A 604 6.59 -18.06 29.77
CA THR A 604 5.92 -17.94 31.07
C THR A 604 5.74 -16.49 31.49
N TRP A 605 4.67 -16.22 32.24
CA TRP A 605 4.47 -14.95 32.94
C TRP A 605 5.18 -14.97 34.28
N ALA A 606 5.87 -13.88 34.61
CA ALA A 606 6.42 -13.62 35.95
C ALA A 606 5.81 -12.34 36.51
N THR A 607 5.56 -12.30 37.82
CA THR A 607 5.05 -11.12 38.52
C THR A 607 6.06 -10.64 39.54
N TRP A 608 6.35 -9.33 39.56
CA TRP A 608 7.20 -8.74 40.57
C TRP A 608 6.45 -8.63 41.90
N THR A 609 6.97 -9.23 42.97
CA THR A 609 6.32 -9.23 44.30
C THR A 609 6.65 -8.02 45.16
N GLY A 610 7.53 -7.15 44.68
CA GLY A 610 8.17 -6.11 45.49
C GLY A 610 9.60 -6.46 45.90
N THR A 611 9.99 -7.74 45.84
CA THR A 611 11.35 -8.18 46.20
C THR A 611 11.98 -9.11 45.16
N ASN A 612 11.17 -9.86 44.40
CA ASN A 612 11.65 -10.81 43.41
C ASN A 612 10.59 -11.11 42.36
N TRP A 613 11.02 -11.60 41.20
CA TRP A 613 10.12 -12.12 40.16
C TRP A 613 9.68 -13.53 40.55
N VAL A 614 8.37 -13.76 40.59
CA VAL A 614 7.75 -15.07 40.87
C VAL A 614 7.02 -15.57 39.64
#